data_AF-A0A432G6Z2-F1
#
_entry.id   AF-A0A432G6Z2-F1
#
_cell.length_a   1.000
_cell.length_b   1.000
_cell.length_c   1.000
_cell.angle_alpha   90.00
_cell.angle_beta   90.00
_cell.angle_gamma   90.00
#
_symmetry.space_group_name_H-M   'P 1'
#
loop_
_entity.id
_entity.type
_entity.pdbx_description
1 polymer ?
#
loop_
_entity_poly.entity_id
_entity_poly.type
_entity_poly.pdbx_seq_one_letter_code
_entity_poly.pdbx_strand_id
1 'polypeptide(L)'
;PVTWVRNKVDRIGEPSQLGERGGVPEVSLSARSGEGVELLRRHLLQCMGFQGTENTEFLARRRHLDAIDRAMAALDQGRRVLETGAGELLAEELRRAQLALSEITGEFSADDLLGEIFSSFCIGK
;
A
#
# COMPACT_ATOMS: atom_id res chain seq x y z
N PRO A 1 -12.33 -5.83 10.96
CA PRO A 1 -13.80 -6.03 11.16
C PRO A 1 -14.09 -7.52 11.15
N VAL A 2 -15.06 -8.00 11.93
CA VAL A 2 -15.48 -9.40 11.97
C VAL A 2 -16.89 -9.52 11.38
N THR A 3 -17.17 -10.58 10.62
CA THR A 3 -18.49 -10.85 10.04
C THR A 3 -18.76 -12.35 10.11
N TRP A 4 -19.92 -12.74 10.63
CA TRP A 4 -20.37 -14.12 10.66
C TRP A 4 -20.92 -14.53 9.30
N VAL A 5 -20.60 -15.75 8.86
CA VAL A 5 -21.15 -16.33 7.63
C VAL A 5 -21.94 -17.58 7.98
N ARG A 6 -23.27 -17.49 7.89
CA ARG A 6 -24.19 -18.59 8.12
C ARG A 6 -24.51 -19.26 6.79
N ASN A 7 -23.74 -20.30 6.47
CA ASN A 7 -23.90 -21.04 5.22
C ASN A 7 -25.04 -22.07 5.29
N LYS A 8 -25.48 -22.55 4.12
CA LYS A 8 -26.45 -23.64 3.89
C LYS A 8 -27.93 -23.24 4.06
N VAL A 9 -28.29 -22.02 3.71
CA VAL A 9 -29.71 -21.58 3.73
C VAL A 9 -30.60 -22.43 2.81
N ASP A 10 -30.01 -23.05 1.78
CA ASP A 10 -30.66 -24.01 0.87
C ASP A 10 -31.22 -25.25 1.58
N ARG A 11 -30.68 -25.62 2.75
CA ARG A 11 -31.15 -26.76 3.54
C ARG A 11 -32.20 -26.40 4.58
N ILE A 12 -32.28 -25.12 4.94
CA ILE A 12 -33.16 -24.59 5.99
C ILE A 12 -34.42 -24.00 5.37
N GLY A 13 -34.38 -23.63 4.07
CA GLY A 13 -35.49 -22.99 3.37
C GLY A 13 -35.66 -21.51 3.74
N GLU A 14 -34.64 -20.90 4.34
CA GLU A 14 -34.58 -19.47 4.63
C GLU A 14 -33.92 -18.72 3.48
N PRO A 15 -34.31 -17.46 3.20
CA PRO A 15 -33.64 -16.65 2.19
C PRO A 15 -32.26 -16.18 2.68
N SER A 16 -31.36 -15.94 1.73
CA SER A 16 -30.12 -15.21 2.01
C SER A 16 -30.39 -13.77 2.45
N GLN A 17 -29.70 -13.30 3.49
CA GLN A 17 -29.89 -11.96 4.05
C GLN A 17 -28.66 -11.47 4.82
N LEU A 18 -28.55 -10.14 4.92
CA LEU A 18 -27.65 -9.45 5.84
C LEU A 18 -28.43 -9.14 7.11
N GLY A 19 -27.97 -9.65 8.24
CA GLY A 19 -28.50 -9.35 9.56
C GLY A 19 -27.39 -9.04 10.54
N GLU A 20 -27.74 -9.09 11.82
CA GLU A 20 -26.80 -8.87 12.91
C GLU A 20 -27.04 -9.92 13.99
N ARG A 21 -25.94 -10.41 14.55
CA ARG A 21 -25.96 -11.37 15.66
C ARG A 21 -25.04 -10.87 16.75
N GLY A 22 -25.63 -10.30 17.81
CA GLY A 22 -24.91 -9.83 18.99
C GLY A 22 -23.92 -8.70 18.69
N GLY A 23 -24.32 -7.68 17.92
CA GLY A 23 -23.43 -6.56 17.58
C GLY A 23 -22.52 -6.82 16.37
N VAL A 24 -22.51 -8.05 15.84
CA VAL A 24 -21.63 -8.44 14.73
C VAL A 24 -22.48 -8.74 13.49
N PRO A 25 -22.17 -8.15 12.32
CA PRO A 25 -22.87 -8.48 11.09
C PRO A 25 -22.85 -9.97 10.78
N GLU A 26 -23.98 -10.52 10.36
CA GLU A 26 -24.13 -11.91 9.94
C GLU A 26 -24.71 -11.98 8.52
N VAL A 27 -24.01 -12.66 7.62
CA VAL A 27 -24.48 -12.93 6.27
C VAL A 27 -24.95 -14.37 6.19
N SER A 28 -26.23 -14.56 5.91
CA SER A 28 -26.82 -15.88 5.61
C SER A 28 -26.78 -16.13 4.11
N LEU A 29 -26.18 -17.25 3.67
CA LEU A 29 -26.00 -17.57 2.25
C LEU A 29 -26.00 -19.08 1.98
N SER A 30 -26.07 -19.45 0.70
CA SER A 30 -25.82 -20.81 0.21
C SER A 30 -24.62 -20.80 -0.72
N ALA A 31 -23.49 -21.31 -0.24
CA ALA A 31 -22.29 -21.44 -1.07
C ALA A 31 -22.48 -22.43 -2.24
N ARG A 32 -23.45 -23.34 -2.12
CA ARG A 32 -23.73 -24.37 -3.14
C ARG A 32 -24.53 -23.80 -4.32
N SER A 33 -25.59 -23.03 -4.03
CA SER A 33 -26.42 -22.41 -5.08
C SER A 33 -25.89 -21.05 -5.52
N GLY A 34 -24.96 -20.46 -4.76
CA GLY A 34 -24.46 -19.09 -5.00
C GLY A 34 -25.39 -18.00 -4.45
N GLU A 35 -26.53 -18.38 -3.87
CA GLU A 35 -27.49 -17.44 -3.29
C GLU A 35 -26.84 -16.69 -2.10
N GLY A 36 -26.94 -15.37 -2.09
CA GLY A 36 -26.37 -14.52 -1.02
C GLY A 36 -24.86 -14.24 -1.14
N VAL A 37 -24.15 -14.82 -2.10
CA VAL A 37 -22.71 -14.57 -2.29
C VAL A 37 -22.45 -13.12 -2.72
N GLU A 38 -23.30 -12.54 -3.56
CA GLU A 38 -23.17 -11.14 -3.96
C GLU A 38 -23.45 -10.17 -2.81
N LEU A 39 -24.36 -10.55 -1.92
CA LEU A 39 -24.64 -9.81 -0.70
C LEU A 39 -23.43 -9.81 0.24
N LEU A 40 -22.73 -10.95 0.37
CA LEU A 40 -21.45 -11.02 1.09
C LEU A 40 -20.39 -10.13 0.44
N ARG A 41 -20.22 -10.20 -0.89
CA ARG A 41 -19.25 -9.40 -1.62
C ARG A 41 -19.44 -7.91 -1.35
N ARG A 42 -20.67 -7.40 -1.51
CA ARG A 42 -21.01 -6.00 -1.29
C ARG A 42 -20.74 -5.56 0.15
N HIS A 43 -21.10 -6.40 1.13
CA HIS A 43 -20.83 -6.13 2.55
C HIS A 43 -19.33 -6.03 2.83
N LEU A 44 -18.52 -6.94 2.28
CA LEU A 44 -17.07 -6.91 2.44
C LEU A 44 -16.45 -5.66 1.81
N LEU A 45 -16.87 -5.28 0.60
CA LEU A 45 -16.42 -4.05 -0.05
C LEU A 45 -16.72 -2.81 0.81
N GLN A 46 -17.93 -2.73 1.36
CA GLN A 46 -18.33 -1.65 2.25
C GLN A 46 -17.51 -1.64 3.55
N CYS A 47 -17.24 -2.80 4.15
CA CYS A 47 -16.41 -2.92 5.36
C CYS A 47 -14.97 -2.47 5.15
N MET A 48 -14.44 -2.63 3.94
CA MET A 48 -13.10 -2.21 3.57
C MET A 48 -13.04 -0.73 3.16
N GLY A 49 -14.16 0.00 3.19
CA GLY A 49 -14.23 1.37 2.73
C GLY A 49 -13.98 1.51 1.23
N PHE A 50 -14.25 0.45 0.45
CA PHE A 50 -14.08 0.47 -0.99
C PHE A 50 -15.12 1.39 -1.63
N GLN A 51 -14.70 2.62 -1.93
CA GLN A 51 -15.43 3.58 -2.76
C GLN A 51 -14.87 3.42 -4.17
N GLY A 52 -15.72 3.06 -5.13
CA GLY A 52 -15.31 2.74 -6.51
C GLY A 52 -14.24 3.69 -7.06
N THR A 53 -13.25 3.09 -7.71
CA THR A 53 -12.02 3.69 -8.26
C THR A 53 -12.18 5.11 -8.81
N GLU A 54 -11.63 6.10 -8.09
CA GLU A 54 -11.30 7.42 -8.66
C GLU A 54 -9.87 7.90 -8.38
N ASN A 55 -9.02 7.10 -7.74
CA ASN A 55 -7.63 7.49 -7.56
C ASN A 55 -6.70 6.42 -8.12
N THR A 56 -5.90 6.84 -9.10
CA THR A 56 -4.77 6.14 -9.70
C THR A 56 -4.26 5.03 -8.80
N GLU A 57 -4.60 3.79 -9.13
CA GLU A 57 -4.34 2.62 -8.32
C GLU A 57 -2.83 2.32 -8.33
N PHE A 58 -2.05 3.11 -7.58
CA PHE A 58 -0.66 2.82 -7.31
C PHE A 58 -0.64 1.58 -6.40
N LEU A 59 -0.46 0.42 -7.01
CA LEU A 59 -0.34 -0.86 -6.31
C LEU A 59 1.02 -0.95 -5.60
N ALA A 60 1.20 -0.16 -4.54
CA ALA A 60 2.38 -0.21 -3.70
C ALA A 60 2.39 -1.52 -2.91
N ARG A 61 3.35 -2.40 -3.24
CA ARG A 61 3.62 -3.60 -2.47
C ARG A 61 4.24 -3.22 -1.13
N ARG A 62 4.12 -4.08 -0.11
CA ARG A 62 4.74 -3.87 1.21
C ARG A 62 6.22 -3.46 1.12
N ARG A 63 6.98 -4.09 0.23
CA ARG A 63 8.39 -3.75 -0.02
C ARG A 63 8.62 -2.27 -0.43
N HIS A 64 7.70 -1.69 -1.19
CA HIS A 64 7.80 -0.29 -1.62
C HIS A 64 7.52 0.65 -0.45
N LEU A 65 6.54 0.31 0.40
CA LEU A 65 6.25 1.05 1.63
C LEU A 65 7.46 1.00 2.58
N ASP A 66 8.03 -0.18 2.81
CA ASP A 66 9.21 -0.36 3.67
C ASP A 66 10.44 0.44 3.14
N ALA A 67 10.58 0.59 1.83
CA ALA A 67 11.61 1.42 1.20
C ALA A 67 11.37 2.93 1.41
N ILE A 68 10.12 3.38 1.24
CA ILE A 68 9.73 4.78 1.48
C ILE A 68 9.92 5.14 2.95
N ASP A 69 9.51 4.28 3.88
CA ASP A 69 9.64 4.51 5.32
C ASP A 69 11.12 4.68 5.74
N ARG A 70 12.01 3.84 5.21
CA ARG A 70 13.46 3.98 5.43
C ARG A 70 14.02 5.27 4.84
N ALA A 71 13.58 5.63 3.63
CA ALA A 71 14.02 6.87 3.00
C ALA A 71 13.58 8.09 3.82
N MET A 72 12.33 8.10 4.29
CA MET A 72 11.82 9.16 5.17
C MET A 72 12.60 9.25 6.48
N ALA A 73 12.91 8.13 7.12
CA ALA A 73 13.70 8.11 8.35
C ALA A 73 15.10 8.72 8.16
N ALA A 74 15.77 8.39 7.05
CA ALA A 74 17.06 8.97 6.70
C ALA A 74 16.95 10.48 6.42
N LEU A 75 15.92 10.93 5.69
CA LEU A 75 15.69 12.36 5.44
C LEU A 75 15.42 13.15 6.73
N ASP A 76 14.63 12.59 7.65
CA ASP A 76 14.38 13.20 8.96
C ASP A 76 15.65 13.31 9.79
N GLN A 77 16.53 12.31 9.71
CA GLN A 77 17.84 12.35 10.35
C GLN A 77 18.75 13.39 9.69
N GLY A 78 18.81 13.43 8.37
CA GLY A 78 19.56 14.43 7.60
C GLY A 78 19.12 15.86 7.95
N ARG A 79 17.81 16.11 8.09
CA ARG A 79 17.28 17.41 8.52
C ARG A 79 17.78 17.82 9.91
N ARG A 80 17.83 16.88 10.88
CA ARG A 80 18.36 17.17 12.23
C ARG A 80 19.85 17.48 12.20
N VAL A 81 20.60 16.78 11.35
CA VAL A 81 22.05 16.96 11.20
C VAL A 81 22.39 18.25 10.47
N LEU A 82 21.56 18.70 9.52
CA LEU A 82 21.71 19.98 8.85
C LEU A 82 21.78 21.16 9.85
N GLU A 83 20.99 21.10 10.92
CA GLU A 83 21.00 22.11 12.00
C GLU A 83 22.35 22.18 12.74
N THR A 84 23.15 21.11 12.69
CA THR A 84 24.48 21.02 13.32
C THR A 84 25.63 21.42 12.39
N GLY A 85 25.35 21.75 11.12
CA GLY A 85 26.36 22.16 10.14
C GLY A 85 27.27 21.02 9.64
N ALA A 86 26.92 19.77 9.92
CA ALA A 86 27.72 18.59 9.56
C ALA A 86 27.35 18.08 8.15
N GLY A 87 27.91 18.72 7.12
CA GLY A 87 27.63 18.40 5.71
C GLY A 87 27.94 16.95 5.31
N GLU A 88 28.98 16.33 5.89
CA GLU A 88 29.34 14.93 5.61
C GLU A 88 28.28 13.94 6.11
N LEU A 89 27.73 14.19 7.31
CA LEU A 89 26.66 13.37 7.87
C LEU A 89 25.36 13.56 7.10
N LEU A 90 25.05 14.78 6.66
CA LEU A 90 23.92 15.03 5.76
C LEU A 90 24.06 14.25 4.45
N ALA A 91 25.26 14.25 3.84
CA ALA A 91 25.52 13.54 2.60
C ALA A 91 25.30 12.03 2.74
N GLU A 92 25.71 11.44 3.87
CA GLU A 92 25.47 10.02 4.17
C GLU A 92 23.97 9.72 4.35
N GLU A 93 23.21 10.56 5.04
CA GLU A 93 21.76 10.37 5.19
C GLU A 93 21.02 10.48 3.84
N LEU A 94 21.42 11.42 2.97
CA LEU A 94 20.88 11.53 1.63
C LEU A 94 21.20 10.29 0.78
N ARG A 95 22.42 9.75 0.88
CA ARG A 95 22.81 8.51 0.23
C ARG A 95 21.95 7.32 0.68
N ARG A 96 21.66 7.22 1.98
CA ARG A 96 20.78 6.18 2.53
C ARG A 96 19.35 6.30 2.01
N ALA A 97 18.82 7.51 1.94
CA ALA A 97 17.51 7.77 1.37
C ALA A 97 17.43 7.36 -0.11
N GLN A 98 18.46 7.72 -0.89
CA GLN A 98 18.57 7.35 -2.30
C GLN A 98 18.57 5.82 -2.47
N LEU A 99 19.44 5.10 -1.75
CA LEU A 99 19.55 3.65 -1.86
C LEU A 99 18.23 2.94 -1.55
N ALA A 100 17.50 3.38 -0.52
CA ALA A 100 16.20 2.82 -0.18
C ALA A 100 15.19 3.03 -1.32
N LEU A 101 15.17 4.21 -1.95
CA LEU A 101 14.28 4.49 -3.08
C LEU A 101 14.67 3.73 -4.35
N SER A 102 15.96 3.49 -4.58
CA SER A 102 16.44 2.69 -5.72
C SER A 102 15.96 1.25 -5.70
N GLU A 103 15.64 0.69 -4.53
CA GLU A 103 15.03 -0.64 -4.43
C GLU A 103 13.61 -0.71 -5.05
N ILE A 104 12.93 0.44 -5.19
CA ILE A 104 11.59 0.53 -5.77
C ILE A 104 11.66 0.53 -7.30
N THR A 105 12.63 1.24 -7.87
CA THR A 105 12.80 1.39 -9.32
C THR A 105 13.61 0.26 -9.97
N GLY A 106 14.29 -0.56 -9.17
CA GLY A 106 15.43 -1.35 -9.63
C GLY A 106 16.71 -0.51 -9.51
N GLU A 107 17.84 -1.16 -9.19
CA GLU A 107 19.12 -0.52 -8.84
C GLU A 107 19.39 0.72 -9.70
N PHE A 108 19.47 1.88 -9.05
CA PHE A 108 20.00 3.10 -9.64
C PHE A 108 21.51 3.04 -9.42
N SER A 109 22.23 2.68 -10.47
CA SER A 109 23.67 2.47 -10.40
C SER A 109 24.41 3.81 -10.23
N ALA A 110 25.68 3.74 -9.82
CA ALA A 110 26.53 4.92 -9.81
C ALA A 110 26.63 5.56 -11.22
N ASP A 111 26.53 4.75 -12.28
CA ASP A 111 26.54 5.21 -13.66
C ASP A 111 25.24 5.95 -14.04
N ASP A 112 24.08 5.53 -13.52
CA ASP A 112 22.81 6.24 -13.74
C ASP A 112 22.82 7.63 -13.08
N LEU A 113 23.42 7.71 -11.87
CA LEU A 113 23.60 8.96 -11.15
C LEU A 113 24.59 9.90 -11.87
N LEU A 114 25.73 9.36 -12.34
CA LEU A 114 26.68 10.15 -13.13
C LEU A 114 26.05 10.60 -14.44
N GLY A 115 25.31 9.72 -15.12
CA GLY A 115 24.58 10.02 -16.36
C GLY A 115 23.62 11.19 -16.19
N GLU A 116 22.88 11.26 -15.09
CA GLU A 116 21.95 12.37 -14.83
C GLU A 116 22.65 13.66 -14.37
N ILE A 117 23.71 13.56 -13.57
CA ILE A 117 24.52 14.73 -13.20
C ILE A 117 25.11 15.37 -14.46
N PHE A 118 25.60 14.55 -15.41
CA PHE A 118 26.19 15.02 -16.66
C PHE A 118 25.19 15.25 -17.80
N SER A 119 23.93 14.82 -17.69
CA SER A 119 22.89 15.06 -18.72
C SER A 119 22.57 16.55 -18.89
N SER A 120 22.76 17.33 -17.83
CA SER A 120 22.60 18.79 -17.81
C SER A 120 23.86 19.58 -18.21
N PHE A 121 25.02 18.93 -18.30
CA PHE A 121 26.25 19.57 -18.79
C PHE A 121 26.36 19.38 -20.29
N CYS A 122 26.10 20.44 -21.07
CA CYS A 122 26.49 20.47 -22.47
C CYS A 122 28.02 20.32 -22.58
N ILE A 123 28.51 19.09 -22.75
CA ILE A 123 29.87 18.86 -23.26
C ILE A 123 29.79 19.23 -24.75
N GLY A 124 30.28 20.44 -25.05
CA GLY A 124 30.12 21.11 -26.33
C GLY A 124 30.48 20.25 -27.54
N LYS A 125 29.62 20.36 -28.55
CA LYS A 125 30.10 20.63 -29.90
C LYS A 125 30.21 22.14 -30.08
#